data_AF-A0A9D4WX30-F1
#
_entry.id   AF-A0A9D4WX30-F1
#
_cell.length_a   1.000
_cell.length_b   1.000
_cell.length_c   1.000
_cell.angle_alpha   90.00
_cell.angle_beta   90.00
_cell.angle_gamma   90.00
#
_symmetry.space_group_name_H-M   'P 1'
#
loop_
_entity.id
_entity.type
_entity.pdbx_description
1 polymer ?
#
loop_
_entity_poly.entity_id
_entity_poly.type
_entity_poly.pdbx_seq_one_letter_code
_entity_poly.pdbx_strand_id
1 'polypeptide(L)'
;NRSSKKGEINQEILLQLPNVPKDVPISKISDDDFSEEECQDLYRRMSNGLLKKPTTLELEQKARTLHEDVTKHWISREIAVLRNRIDLANEKGWRRELAQYMDRKMKLESPSEQSRLLSEIPKVIPEMVDTNLSPEDSSRKDNLEFPSAQSRSSSEIPEVTPEMVDTNLSP
;
A
#
# COMPACT_ATOMS: atom_id res chain seq x y z
N ASN A 1 -40.24 -40.39 -14.74
CA ASN A 1 -39.81 -39.00 -14.47
C ASN A 1 -38.34 -38.97 -14.06
N ARG A 2 -37.46 -38.72 -15.03
CA ARG A 2 -36.01 -38.59 -14.84
C ARG A 2 -35.72 -37.18 -14.32
N SER A 3 -35.49 -37.06 -13.01
CA SER A 3 -34.97 -35.82 -12.42
C SER A 3 -33.49 -35.71 -12.78
N SER A 4 -33.17 -34.88 -13.78
CA SER A 4 -31.80 -34.49 -14.06
C SER A 4 -31.28 -33.65 -12.91
N LYS A 5 -30.47 -34.26 -12.04
CA LYS A 5 -29.56 -33.52 -11.15
C LYS A 5 -28.66 -32.69 -12.05
N LYS A 6 -28.91 -31.38 -12.08
CA LYS A 6 -28.03 -30.38 -12.69
C LYS A 6 -26.73 -30.43 -11.88
N GLY A 7 -25.77 -31.21 -12.36
CA GLY A 7 -24.41 -31.20 -11.82
C GLY A 7 -23.86 -29.80 -12.06
N GLU A 8 -23.70 -29.04 -10.98
CA GLU A 8 -22.88 -27.84 -11.01
C GLU A 8 -21.47 -28.27 -11.41
N ILE A 9 -21.16 -28.02 -12.68
CA ILE A 9 -19.79 -28.01 -13.16
C ILE A 9 -19.08 -26.87 -12.44
N ASN A 10 -18.47 -27.17 -11.29
CA ASN A 10 -17.52 -26.28 -10.63
C ASN A 10 -16.29 -26.17 -11.54
N GLN A 11 -16.41 -25.37 -12.61
CA GLN A 11 -15.29 -25.03 -13.48
C GLN A 11 -14.43 -24.06 -12.68
N GLU A 12 -13.40 -24.60 -12.03
CA GLU A 12 -12.40 -23.80 -11.36
C GLU A 12 -11.66 -22.97 -12.42
N ILE A 13 -11.74 -21.64 -12.29
CA ILE A 13 -11.03 -20.74 -13.20
C ILE A 13 -9.55 -20.77 -12.83
N LEU A 14 -8.71 -21.01 -13.83
CA LEU A 14 -7.26 -21.09 -13.69
C LEU A 14 -6.59 -19.87 -14.33
N LEU A 15 -5.62 -19.29 -13.64
CA LEU A 15 -4.80 -18.17 -14.06
C LEU A 15 -3.49 -18.67 -14.66
N GLN A 16 -3.19 -18.22 -15.88
CA GLN A 16 -1.91 -18.45 -16.52
C GLN A 16 -0.97 -17.28 -16.20
N LEU A 17 0.14 -17.57 -15.52
CA LEU A 17 1.13 -16.57 -15.13
C LEU A 17 2.42 -16.79 -15.93
N PRO A 18 3.01 -15.73 -16.50
CA PRO A 18 4.17 -15.85 -17.39
C PRO A 18 5.43 -16.44 -16.71
N ASN A 19 5.48 -16.42 -15.38
CA ASN A 19 6.59 -16.87 -14.55
C ASN A 19 6.31 -18.14 -13.76
N VAL A 20 5.10 -18.72 -13.87
CA VAL A 20 4.73 -19.95 -13.17
C VAL A 20 4.41 -21.02 -14.22
N PRO A 21 5.12 -22.15 -14.25
CA PRO A 21 4.93 -23.18 -15.28
C PRO A 21 3.61 -23.94 -15.13
N LYS A 22 2.87 -23.72 -14.04
CA LYS A 22 1.62 -24.39 -13.72
C LYS A 22 0.52 -23.36 -13.52
N ASP A 23 -0.63 -23.64 -14.10
CA ASP A 23 -1.81 -22.79 -13.93
C ASP A 23 -2.23 -22.73 -12.45
N VAL A 24 -2.56 -21.51 -12.00
CA VAL A 24 -2.88 -21.23 -10.60
C VAL A 24 -4.39 -21.03 -10.45
N PRO A 25 -5.09 -21.81 -9.63
CA PRO A 25 -6.52 -21.59 -9.43
C PRO A 25 -6.79 -20.27 -8.71
N ILE A 26 -7.89 -19.59 -9.08
CA ILE A 26 -8.32 -18.34 -8.42
C ILE A 26 -8.49 -18.53 -6.91
N SER A 27 -8.85 -19.73 -6.44
CA SER A 27 -8.99 -20.05 -5.00
C SER A 27 -7.71 -19.84 -4.17
N LYS A 28 -6.54 -19.70 -4.81
CA LYS A 28 -5.26 -19.44 -4.14
C LYS A 28 -4.87 -17.97 -4.05
N ILE A 29 -5.63 -17.05 -4.63
CA ILE A 29 -5.34 -15.62 -4.53
C ILE A 29 -5.80 -15.09 -3.17
N SER A 30 -5.04 -14.17 -2.59
CA SER A 30 -5.48 -13.43 -1.40
C SER A 30 -6.34 -12.24 -1.80
N ASP A 31 -7.25 -11.86 -0.90
CA ASP A 31 -7.99 -10.59 -0.96
C ASP A 31 -7.17 -9.42 -0.35
N ASP A 32 -6.02 -9.70 0.27
CA ASP A 32 -5.19 -8.71 0.97
C ASP A 32 -4.29 -7.88 0.02
N ASP A 33 -3.90 -6.70 0.48
CA ASP A 33 -2.93 -5.83 -0.21
C ASP A 33 -1.50 -6.41 -0.14
N PHE A 34 -0.68 -6.05 -1.13
CA PHE A 34 0.74 -6.46 -1.17
C PHE A 34 1.55 -5.82 -0.04
N SER A 35 2.40 -6.61 0.60
CA SER A 35 3.38 -6.10 1.57
C SER A 35 4.55 -5.42 0.87
N GLU A 36 5.31 -4.60 1.62
CA GLU A 36 6.52 -3.95 1.11
C GLU A 36 7.56 -4.99 0.67
N GLU A 37 7.71 -6.08 1.42
CA GLU A 37 8.66 -7.16 1.12
C GLU A 37 8.30 -7.87 -0.19
N GLU A 38 7.00 -8.09 -0.44
CA GLU A 38 6.50 -8.66 -1.70
C GLU A 38 6.75 -7.73 -2.88
N CYS A 39 6.53 -6.42 -2.68
CA CYS A 39 6.83 -5.40 -3.69
C CYS A 39 8.33 -5.35 -4.03
N GLN A 40 9.20 -5.42 -3.02
CA GLN A 40 10.65 -5.45 -3.21
C GLN A 40 11.11 -6.73 -3.93
N ASP A 41 10.53 -7.88 -3.59
CA ASP A 41 10.84 -9.13 -4.29
C ASP A 41 10.41 -9.09 -5.76
N LEU A 42 9.23 -8.55 -6.04
CA LEU A 42 8.75 -8.32 -7.39
C LEU A 42 9.69 -7.37 -8.16
N TYR A 43 10.14 -6.29 -7.53
CA TYR A 43 11.08 -5.33 -8.12
C TYR A 43 12.43 -5.97 -8.46
N ARG A 44 13.00 -6.78 -7.55
CA ARG A 44 14.24 -7.54 -7.83
C ARG A 44 14.07 -8.47 -9.02
N ARG A 45 12.93 -9.17 -9.12
CA ARG A 45 12.65 -10.08 -10.25
C ARG A 45 12.55 -9.33 -11.58
N MET A 46 11.94 -8.16 -11.60
CA MET A 46 11.91 -7.29 -12.80
C MET A 46 13.30 -6.79 -13.16
N SER A 47 14.09 -6.38 -12.17
CA SER A 47 15.47 -5.87 -12.36
C SER A 47 16.42 -6.95 -12.88
N ASN A 48 16.24 -8.19 -12.42
CA ASN A 48 17.00 -9.36 -12.88
C ASN A 48 16.55 -9.88 -14.26
N GLY A 49 15.59 -9.22 -14.91
CA GLY A 49 15.09 -9.60 -16.24
C GLY A 49 14.16 -10.82 -16.25
N LEU A 50 13.74 -11.32 -15.09
CA LEU A 50 12.81 -12.45 -14.97
C LEU A 50 11.36 -12.05 -15.30
N LEU A 51 11.05 -10.76 -15.20
CA LEU A 51 9.72 -10.19 -15.47
C LEU A 51 9.84 -8.90 -16.27
N LYS A 52 8.93 -8.69 -17.23
CA LYS A 52 8.82 -7.41 -17.94
C LYS A 52 8.31 -6.33 -16.98
N LYS A 53 9.06 -5.23 -16.86
CA LYS A 53 8.59 -4.03 -16.14
C LYS A 53 7.41 -3.41 -16.90
N PRO A 54 6.22 -3.29 -16.30
CA PRO A 54 5.09 -2.63 -16.94
C PRO A 54 5.39 -1.14 -17.12
N THR A 55 4.95 -0.57 -18.24
CA THR A 55 5.09 0.88 -18.47
C THR A 55 4.05 1.62 -17.63
N THR A 56 4.39 2.81 -17.11
CA THR A 56 3.46 3.66 -16.35
C THR A 56 2.12 3.84 -17.07
N LEU A 57 2.16 4.06 -18.40
CA LEU A 57 0.97 4.20 -19.23
C LEU A 57 0.11 2.92 -19.29
N GLU A 58 0.74 1.75 -19.44
CA GLU A 58 0.04 0.46 -19.46
C GLU A 58 -0.66 0.20 -18.12
N LEU A 59 0.02 0.52 -17.01
CA LEU A 59 -0.51 0.35 -15.67
C LEU A 59 -1.67 1.31 -15.39
N GLU A 60 -1.55 2.58 -15.80
CA GLU A 60 -2.60 3.59 -15.63
C GLU A 60 -3.86 3.24 -16.43
N GLN A 61 -3.69 2.74 -17.65
CA GLN A 61 -4.81 2.27 -18.46
C GLN A 61 -5.52 1.08 -17.80
N LYS A 62 -4.77 0.08 -17.31
CA LYS A 62 -5.35 -1.07 -16.61
C LYS A 62 -6.05 -0.67 -15.31
N ALA A 63 -5.46 0.24 -14.54
CA ALA A 63 -6.06 0.76 -13.32
C ALA A 63 -7.39 1.45 -13.64
N ARG A 64 -7.45 2.28 -14.69
CA ARG A 64 -8.68 2.92 -15.16
C ARG A 64 -9.76 1.91 -15.56
N THR A 65 -9.41 0.91 -16.35
CA THR A 65 -10.37 -0.09 -16.82
C THR A 65 -10.93 -0.93 -15.67
N LEU A 66 -10.08 -1.32 -14.72
CA LEU A 66 -10.50 -2.13 -13.57
C LEU A 66 -11.22 -1.31 -12.49
N HIS A 67 -10.93 -0.01 -12.37
CA HIS A 67 -11.47 0.85 -11.32
C HIS A 67 -12.99 0.82 -11.25
N GLU A 68 -13.66 0.86 -12.40
CA GLU A 68 -15.12 0.85 -12.46
C GLU A 68 -15.71 -0.43 -11.85
N ASP A 69 -15.19 -1.59 -12.26
CA ASP A 69 -15.68 -2.89 -11.79
C ASP A 69 -15.32 -3.14 -10.32
N VAL A 70 -14.09 -2.81 -9.92
CA VAL A 70 -13.61 -2.93 -8.54
C VAL A 70 -14.45 -2.04 -7.62
N THR A 71 -14.69 -0.79 -8.00
CA THR A 71 -15.47 0.16 -7.19
C THR A 71 -16.92 -0.30 -7.05
N LYS A 72 -17.57 -0.73 -8.14
CA LYS A 72 -18.95 -1.25 -8.09
C LYS A 72 -19.06 -2.50 -7.21
N HIS A 73 -18.12 -3.42 -7.35
CA HIS A 73 -18.08 -4.62 -6.53
C HIS A 73 -17.87 -4.29 -5.05
N TRP A 74 -16.93 -3.39 -4.75
CA TRP A 74 -16.67 -2.92 -3.39
C TRP A 74 -17.90 -2.24 -2.76
N ILE A 75 -18.56 -1.32 -3.47
CA ILE A 75 -19.80 -0.66 -2.99
C ILE A 75 -20.84 -1.72 -2.62
N SER A 76 -21.05 -2.71 -3.49
CA SER A 76 -22.02 -3.78 -3.28
C SER A 76 -21.67 -4.64 -2.04
N ARG A 77 -20.40 -5.02 -1.88
CA ARG A 77 -19.89 -5.79 -0.73
C ARG A 77 -20.02 -4.99 0.56
N GLU A 78 -19.62 -3.72 0.55
CA GLU A 78 -19.67 -2.83 1.72
C GLU A 78 -21.11 -2.58 2.18
N ILE A 79 -22.06 -2.39 1.26
CA ILE A 79 -23.49 -2.30 1.60
C ILE A 79 -23.98 -3.58 2.31
N ALA A 80 -23.58 -4.76 1.84
CA ALA A 80 -23.94 -6.03 2.47
C ALA A 80 -23.35 -6.16 3.89
N VAL A 81 -22.07 -5.78 4.07
CA VAL A 81 -21.42 -5.75 5.38
C VAL A 81 -22.14 -4.77 6.32
N LEU A 82 -22.50 -3.59 5.84
CA LEU A 82 -23.23 -2.59 6.65
C LEU A 82 -24.61 -3.09 7.07
N ARG A 83 -25.35 -3.79 6.20
CA ARG A 83 -26.62 -4.42 6.56
C ARG A 83 -26.46 -5.40 7.72
N ASN A 84 -25.47 -6.29 7.64
CA ASN A 84 -25.20 -7.24 8.73
C ASN A 84 -24.81 -6.53 10.04
N ARG A 85 -24.04 -5.44 9.97
CA ARG A 85 -23.67 -4.63 11.15
C ARG A 85 -24.86 -3.87 11.75
N ILE A 86 -25.77 -3.38 10.90
CA ILE A 86 -27.02 -2.75 11.31
C ILE A 86 -27.88 -3.75 12.07
N ASP A 87 -28.05 -4.95 11.54
CA ASP A 87 -28.86 -6.01 12.17
C ASP A 87 -28.27 -6.38 13.54
N LEU A 88 -26.95 -6.58 13.61
CA LEU A 88 -26.26 -6.84 14.88
C LEU A 88 -26.40 -5.67 15.88
N ALA A 89 -26.26 -4.43 15.42
CA ALA A 89 -26.40 -3.25 16.28
C ALA A 89 -27.85 -3.09 16.80
N ASN A 90 -28.85 -3.43 15.99
CA ASN A 90 -30.25 -3.47 16.39
C ASN A 90 -30.50 -4.50 17.49
N GLU A 91 -29.98 -5.72 17.31
CA GLU A 91 -30.09 -6.80 18.31
C GLU A 91 -29.42 -6.45 19.65
N LYS A 92 -28.29 -5.75 19.59
CA LYS A 92 -27.52 -5.35 20.79
C LYS A 92 -27.97 -4.02 21.40
N GLY A 93 -28.85 -3.27 20.73
CA GLY A 93 -29.29 -1.94 21.17
C GLY A 93 -28.23 -0.85 21.06
N TRP A 94 -27.22 -1.02 20.19
CA TRP A 94 -26.13 -0.06 19.96
C TRP A 94 -26.57 1.14 19.12
N ARG A 95 -27.33 2.05 19.74
CA ARG A 95 -27.94 3.22 19.09
C ARG A 95 -26.95 4.10 18.32
N ARG A 96 -25.73 4.28 18.84
CA ARG A 96 -24.74 5.19 18.26
C ARG A 96 -24.09 4.59 17.00
N GLU A 97 -23.72 3.33 17.06
CA GLU A 97 -23.11 2.56 15.97
C GLU A 97 -24.13 2.32 14.86
N LEU A 98 -25.37 2.00 15.23
CA LEU A 98 -26.49 1.85 14.31
C LEU A 98 -26.67 3.10 13.42
N ALA A 99 -26.68 4.29 14.03
CA ALA A 99 -26.81 5.54 13.29
C ALA A 99 -25.65 5.73 12.29
N GLN A 100 -24.41 5.46 12.71
CA GLN A 100 -23.23 5.55 11.84
C GLN A 100 -23.30 4.56 10.66
N TYR A 101 -23.72 3.32 10.90
CA TYR A 101 -23.84 2.33 9.82
C TYR A 101 -24.96 2.67 8.85
N MET A 102 -26.09 3.17 9.32
CA MET A 102 -27.19 3.63 8.49
C MET A 102 -26.78 4.82 7.61
N ASP A 103 -26.13 5.84 8.20
CA ASP A 103 -25.66 7.01 7.47
C ASP A 103 -24.64 6.62 6.38
N ARG A 104 -23.69 5.74 6.71
CA ARG A 104 -22.68 5.25 5.76
C ARG A 104 -23.32 4.46 4.62
N LYS A 105 -24.30 3.60 4.93
CA LYS A 105 -25.05 2.84 3.93
C LYS A 105 -25.83 3.76 3.00
N MET A 106 -26.58 4.74 3.54
CA MET A 106 -27.33 5.70 2.74
C MET A 106 -26.45 6.51 1.81
N LYS A 107 -25.26 6.94 2.28
CA LYS A 107 -24.27 7.62 1.44
C LYS A 107 -23.83 6.72 0.29
N LEU A 108 -23.43 5.48 0.54
CA LEU A 108 -22.99 4.54 -0.50
C LEU A 108 -24.11 4.13 -1.48
N GLU A 109 -25.37 4.13 -1.05
CA GLU A 109 -26.53 3.88 -1.91
C GLU A 109 -26.89 5.12 -2.76
N SER A 110 -26.38 6.32 -2.44
CA SER A 110 -26.68 7.53 -3.18
C SER A 110 -25.95 7.58 -4.55
N PRO A 111 -26.65 7.90 -5.65
CA PRO A 111 -26.02 7.99 -6.97
C PRO A 111 -24.88 9.01 -7.05
N SER A 112 -24.97 10.09 -6.26
CA SER A 112 -23.95 11.13 -6.19
C SER A 112 -22.64 10.59 -5.63
N GLU A 113 -22.68 9.87 -4.51
CA GLU A 113 -21.46 9.29 -3.93
C GLU A 113 -20.90 8.17 -4.81
N GLN A 114 -21.74 7.33 -5.40
CA GLN A 114 -21.25 6.31 -6.34
C GLN A 114 -20.55 6.95 -7.54
N SER A 115 -21.12 8.02 -8.10
CA SER A 115 -20.49 8.77 -9.20
C SER A 115 -19.18 9.41 -8.77
N ARG A 116 -19.12 9.98 -7.56
CA ARG A 116 -17.89 10.54 -6.98
C ARG A 116 -16.79 9.47 -6.89
N LEU A 117 -17.09 8.32 -6.29
CA LEU A 117 -16.14 7.20 -6.16
C LEU A 117 -15.68 6.66 -7.51
N LEU A 118 -16.59 6.53 -8.49
CA LEU A 118 -16.25 6.08 -9.84
C LEU A 118 -15.38 7.09 -10.60
N SER A 119 -15.53 8.39 -10.31
CA SER A 119 -14.69 9.45 -10.91
C SER A 119 -13.31 9.57 -10.26
N GLU A 120 -13.13 9.06 -9.04
CA GLU A 120 -11.86 9.06 -8.29
C GLU A 120 -10.93 7.94 -8.79
N ILE A 121 -10.36 8.13 -9.98
CA ILE A 121 -9.48 7.14 -10.65
C ILE A 121 -8.17 6.94 -9.86
N PRO A 122 -7.64 5.70 -9.76
CA PRO A 122 -6.36 5.43 -9.12
C PRO A 122 -5.20 6.17 -9.80
N LYS A 123 -4.41 6.90 -9.01
CA LYS A 123 -3.23 7.61 -9.50
C LYS A 123 -2.05 6.64 -9.62
N VAL A 124 -1.48 6.53 -10.81
CA VAL A 124 -0.22 5.80 -11.03
C VAL A 124 0.95 6.78 -10.90
N ILE A 125 1.84 6.51 -9.94
CA ILE A 125 3.05 7.33 -9.70
C ILE A 125 4.21 6.66 -10.44
N PRO A 126 4.91 7.37 -11.34
CA PRO A 126 6.11 6.84 -11.97
C PRO A 126 7.23 6.69 -10.93
N GLU A 127 8.06 5.68 -11.11
CA GLU A 127 9.23 5.47 -10.28
C GLU A 127 10.18 6.67 -10.38
N MET A 128 10.47 7.29 -9.23
CA MET A 128 11.54 8.26 -9.12
C MET A 128 12.81 7.48 -8.77
N VAL A 129 13.74 7.38 -9.72
CA VAL A 129 15.06 6.82 -9.43
C VAL A 129 15.80 7.89 -8.64
N ASP A 130 15.87 7.73 -7.32
CA ASP A 130 16.86 8.45 -6.53
C ASP A 130 18.24 7.97 -6.97
N THR A 131 19.01 8.85 -7.59
CA THR A 131 20.38 8.60 -8.08
C THR A 131 21.40 8.33 -6.95
N ASN A 132 20.95 7.95 -5.76
CA ASN A 132 21.78 7.71 -4.57
C ASN A 132 22.13 6.22 -4.38
N LEU A 133 22.15 5.42 -5.45
CA LEU A 133 22.93 4.18 -5.44
C LEU A 133 24.39 4.55 -5.66
N SER A 134 25.04 5.04 -4.59
CA SER A 134 26.50 4.98 -4.50
C SER A 134 26.91 3.52 -4.71
N PRO A 135 27.85 3.21 -5.62
CA PRO A 135 28.40 1.87 -5.71
C PRO A 135 29.02 1.54 -4.36
N GLU A 136 28.50 0.54 -3.67
CA GLU A 136 29.18 -0.09 -2.54
C GLU A 136 30.56 -0.57 -3.02
N ASP A 137 31.61 0.07 -2.51
CA ASP A 137 33.00 -0.36 -2.68
C ASP A 137 33.18 -1.69 -1.93
N SER A 138 33.01 -2.77 -2.68
CA SER A 138 33.53 -4.08 -2.32
C SER A 138 35.05 -4.05 -2.32
N SER A 139 35.66 -3.71 -1.19
CA SER A 139 37.03 -4.10 -0.90
C SER A 139 37.18 -4.62 0.53
N ARG A 140 37.08 -5.95 0.64
CA ARG A 140 37.62 -6.73 1.74
C ARG A 140 39.07 -6.31 2.01
N LYS A 141 39.39 -5.93 3.25
CA LYS A 141 40.74 -6.14 3.80
C LYS A 141 40.65 -6.54 5.26
N ASP A 142 41.20 -7.72 5.49
CA ASP A 142 41.29 -8.43 6.75
C ASP A 142 42.61 -8.02 7.44
N ASN A 143 42.53 -7.92 8.77
CA ASN A 143 43.57 -8.09 9.78
C ASN A 143 44.72 -7.06 10.05
N LEU A 144 44.74 -6.70 11.35
CA LEU A 144 45.85 -6.64 12.32
C LEU A 144 46.71 -5.36 12.50
N GLU A 145 46.73 -4.94 13.78
CA GLU A 145 47.89 -4.48 14.58
C GLU A 145 47.84 -3.03 15.13
N PHE A 146 47.47 -2.91 16.42
CA PHE A 146 47.83 -1.78 17.33
C PHE A 146 49.31 -1.91 17.77
N PRO A 147 50.01 -0.96 18.45
CA PRO A 147 49.58 0.33 19.04
C PRO A 147 50.59 1.53 18.94
N SER A 148 50.16 2.69 19.46
CA SER A 148 50.95 3.76 20.14
C SER A 148 51.87 4.73 19.35
N ALA A 149 51.59 6.04 19.46
CA ALA A 149 52.40 7.02 20.21
C ALA A 149 52.09 8.50 19.86
N GLN A 150 51.47 9.19 20.82
CA GLN A 150 51.88 10.49 21.39
C GLN A 150 52.62 11.56 20.55
N SER A 151 52.00 12.75 20.43
CA SER A 151 52.57 14.10 20.64
C SER A 151 51.42 15.13 20.54
N ARG A 152 50.98 15.79 21.63
CA ARG A 152 51.41 17.14 22.08
C ARG A 152 51.57 18.12 20.90
N SER A 153 50.89 19.27 20.82
CA SER A 153 50.67 20.30 21.85
C SER A 153 49.62 21.35 21.43
N SER A 154 48.86 21.81 22.44
CA SER A 154 48.31 23.14 22.76
C SER A 154 48.16 24.24 21.71
N SER A 155 46.99 24.90 21.72
CA SER A 155 46.76 26.35 21.92
C SER A 155 45.23 26.59 21.89
N GLU A 156 44.55 26.76 23.02
CA GLU A 156 44.30 28.03 23.74
C GLU A 156 42.89 28.58 23.43
N ILE A 157 42.01 28.53 24.43
CA ILE A 157 40.69 29.18 24.47
C ILE A 157 40.89 30.54 25.16
N PRO A 158 40.02 31.53 24.92
CA PRO A 158 39.17 31.86 26.05
C PRO A 158 37.70 32.08 25.72
N GLU A 159 36.91 31.60 26.67
CA GLU A 159 35.50 31.86 26.95
C GLU A 159 35.30 33.34 27.35
N VAL A 160 34.26 33.99 26.82
CA VAL A 160 33.57 35.13 27.46
C VAL A 160 32.11 35.18 26.99
N THR A 161 31.21 34.88 27.92
CA THR A 161 29.89 35.55 28.14
C THR A 161 30.03 36.35 29.44
N PRO A 162 29.18 37.33 29.86
CA PRO A 162 27.78 37.64 29.52
C PRO A 162 27.62 39.16 29.16
N GLU A 163 26.47 39.82 28.93
CA GLU A 163 25.35 40.12 29.82
C GLU A 163 24.25 40.91 29.06
N MET A 164 23.01 40.57 29.38
CA MET A 164 21.81 41.40 29.65
C MET A 164 21.83 42.92 29.36
N VAL A 165 20.85 43.39 28.59
CA VAL A 165 20.19 44.69 28.85
C VAL A 165 18.68 44.58 28.55
N ASP A 166 17.88 44.75 29.61
CA ASP A 166 16.47 45.12 29.56
C ASP A 166 16.32 46.58 29.12
N THR A 167 15.26 46.93 28.37
CA THR A 167 14.57 48.23 28.50
C THR A 167 13.21 48.20 27.80
N ASN A 168 12.18 47.90 28.60
CA ASN A 168 10.98 48.71 28.87
C ASN A 168 10.16 49.41 27.75
N LEU A 169 8.84 49.22 27.92
CA LEU A 169 7.71 50.17 27.81
C LEU A 169 7.18 50.63 26.43
N SER A 170 6.05 50.03 26.04
CA SER A 170 4.69 50.61 25.85
C SER A 170 4.52 52.14 25.74
N PRO A 171 3.47 52.65 25.05
CA PRO A 171 2.07 52.17 25.05
C PRO A 171 1.59 51.45 23.78
#